data_AF-A0A933DZ95-F1
#
_entry.id   AF-A0A933DZ95-F1
#
_cell.length_a   1.000
_cell.length_b   1.000
_cell.length_c   1.000
_cell.angle_alpha   90.00
_cell.angle_beta   90.00
_cell.angle_gamma   90.00
#
_symmetry.space_group_name_H-M   'P 1'
#
loop_
_entity.id
_entity.type
_entity.pdbx_description
1 polymer ?
#
loop_
_entity_poly.entity_id
_entity_poly.type
_entity_poly.pdbx_seq_one_letter_code
_entity_poly.pdbx_strand_id
1 'polypeptide(L)'
;MGALAIYLENEGIPTVQVSLVREHTEALQPPRALWVPFMLGRPLGAPDDPAFQKRVMLAALNLLERGEGPVLEDFPGNAPDSDAVEEMERAACPISFAPNRSSATPAERVIDEIAQLHMWHELAVRRRGRTVVGVTEMPLPELVQFIAARAENTGQPSFREGLPAADALRLACEEIKTFYIEARMAQPGSHTSTAVR
;
A
#
# COMPACT_ATOMS: atom_id res chain seq x y z
N MET A 1 17.13 -0.51 5.72
CA MET A 1 17.05 -0.62 7.19
C MET A 1 18.38 -0.97 7.87
N GLY A 2 19.50 -1.18 7.16
CA GLY A 2 20.74 -1.66 7.80
C GLY A 2 21.39 -0.71 8.82
N ALA A 3 21.29 0.61 8.68
CA ALA A 3 21.83 1.54 9.68
C ALA A 3 21.14 1.39 11.05
N LEU A 4 19.82 1.14 11.05
CA LEU A 4 19.07 0.89 12.29
C LEU A 4 19.49 -0.44 12.92
N ALA A 5 19.72 -1.48 12.11
CA ALA A 5 20.20 -2.77 12.59
C ALA A 5 21.53 -2.63 13.34
N ILE A 6 22.49 -1.88 12.79
CA ILE A 6 23.77 -1.58 13.43
C ILE A 6 23.56 -0.92 14.80
N TYR A 7 22.71 0.11 14.86
CA TYR A 7 22.40 0.81 16.11
C TYR A 7 21.81 -0.13 17.17
N LEU A 8 20.83 -0.95 16.80
CA LEU A 8 20.17 -1.88 17.72
C LEU A 8 21.15 -2.93 18.28
N GLU A 9 22.09 -3.40 17.46
CA GLU A 9 23.08 -4.41 17.87
C GLU A 9 24.13 -3.85 18.82
N ASN A 10 24.51 -2.59 18.65
CA ASN A 10 25.36 -1.89 19.61
C ASN A 10 24.71 -1.78 20.99
N GLU A 11 23.37 -1.75 21.05
CA GLU A 11 22.57 -1.79 22.28
C GLU A 11 22.26 -3.22 22.76
N GLY A 12 22.87 -4.24 22.14
CA GLY A 12 22.72 -5.65 22.53
C GLY A 12 21.43 -6.32 22.03
N ILE A 13 20.71 -5.72 21.08
CA ILE A 13 19.52 -6.31 20.47
C ILE A 13 19.92 -6.98 19.15
N PRO A 14 19.89 -8.33 19.06
CA PRO A 14 20.30 -9.03 17.86
C PRO A 14 19.33 -8.79 16.70
N THR A 15 19.86 -8.56 15.50
CA THR A 15 19.10 -8.23 14.30
C THR A 15 19.48 -9.10 13.12
N VAL A 16 18.51 -9.30 12.23
CA VAL A 16 18.72 -9.83 10.88
C VAL A 16 17.75 -9.13 9.92
N GLN A 17 18.15 -8.95 8.66
CA GLN A 17 17.25 -8.46 7.62
C GLN A 17 17.25 -9.35 6.39
N VAL A 18 16.12 -9.36 5.67
CA VAL A 18 16.03 -9.93 4.32
C VAL A 18 16.29 -8.81 3.32
N SER A 19 17.20 -9.05 2.38
CA SER A 19 17.62 -8.07 1.39
C SER A 19 17.24 -8.47 -0.03
N LEU A 20 16.64 -7.51 -0.75
CA LEU A 20 16.24 -7.64 -2.14
C LEU A 20 17.24 -6.99 -3.12
N VAL A 21 18.18 -6.19 -2.62
CA VAL A 21 19.18 -5.48 -3.44
C VAL A 21 20.56 -5.72 -2.83
N ARG A 22 21.37 -6.53 -3.50
CA ARG A 22 22.66 -7.01 -2.97
C ARG A 22 23.62 -5.85 -2.75
N GLU A 23 23.75 -4.99 -3.74
CA GLU A 23 24.71 -3.90 -3.81
C GLU A 23 24.53 -2.92 -2.65
N HIS A 24 23.27 -2.62 -2.31
CA HIS A 24 22.96 -1.79 -1.15
C HIS A 24 23.35 -2.44 0.18
N THR A 25 23.31 -3.76 0.25
CA THR A 25 23.64 -4.52 1.47
C THR A 25 25.13 -4.63 1.65
N GLU A 26 25.85 -4.88 0.56
CA GLU A 26 27.32 -4.89 0.53
C GLU A 26 27.88 -3.50 0.88
N ALA A 27 27.30 -2.43 0.36
CA ALA A 27 27.74 -1.07 0.67
C ALA A 27 27.46 -0.67 2.13
N LEU A 28 26.35 -1.13 2.70
CA LEU A 28 25.93 -0.75 4.06
C LEU A 28 26.52 -1.66 5.15
N GLN A 29 26.92 -2.88 4.81
CA GLN A 29 27.48 -3.90 5.71
C GLN A 29 26.71 -4.05 7.04
N PRO A 30 25.40 -4.39 6.99
CA PRO A 30 24.66 -4.64 8.21
C PRO A 30 25.19 -5.89 8.95
N PRO A 31 24.87 -6.04 10.25
CA PRO A 31 25.39 -7.15 11.06
C PRO A 31 25.11 -8.51 10.43
N ARG A 32 23.85 -8.75 10.02
CA ARG A 32 23.39 -9.97 9.37
C ARG A 32 22.33 -9.68 8.32
N ALA A 33 22.49 -10.23 7.13
CA ALA A 33 21.51 -10.13 6.06
C ALA A 33 21.42 -11.42 5.24
N LEU A 34 20.19 -11.84 4.93
CA LEU A 34 19.91 -12.87 3.94
C LEU A 34 19.56 -12.18 2.62
N TRP A 35 20.36 -12.36 1.58
CA TRP A 35 20.01 -11.91 0.25
C TRP A 35 19.06 -12.91 -0.43
N VAL A 36 18.00 -12.39 -1.05
CA VAL A 36 17.02 -13.18 -1.80
C VAL A 36 16.88 -12.65 -3.23
N PRO A 37 16.91 -13.51 -4.26
CA PRO A 37 16.74 -13.12 -5.67
C PRO A 37 15.25 -12.96 -6.05
N PHE A 38 14.46 -12.25 -5.24
CA PHE A 38 13.01 -12.16 -5.41
C PHE A 38 12.58 -10.81 -6.00
N MET A 39 11.33 -10.74 -6.49
CA MET A 39 10.73 -9.48 -6.93
C MET A 39 10.75 -8.43 -5.82
N LEU A 40 11.06 -7.18 -6.19
CA LEU A 40 11.02 -6.06 -5.26
C LEU A 40 9.62 -5.93 -4.65
N GLY A 41 9.56 -5.76 -3.32
CA GLY A 41 8.29 -5.73 -2.57
C GLY A 41 7.77 -7.11 -2.15
N ARG A 42 8.43 -8.21 -2.53
CA ARG A 42 8.08 -9.58 -2.12
C ARG A 42 9.25 -10.30 -1.44
N PRO A 43 9.77 -9.78 -0.30
CA PRO A 43 10.95 -10.34 0.37
C PRO A 43 10.78 -11.77 0.86
N LEU A 44 9.54 -12.26 1.01
CA LEU A 44 9.25 -13.64 1.44
C LEU A 44 8.79 -14.55 0.29
N GLY A 45 8.79 -14.07 -0.96
CA GLY A 45 8.32 -14.81 -2.13
C GLY A 45 6.83 -14.59 -2.45
N ALA A 46 6.21 -15.57 -3.10
CA ALA A 46 4.82 -15.50 -3.55
C ALA A 46 3.82 -15.35 -2.37
N PRO A 47 2.69 -14.63 -2.57
CA PRO A 47 1.59 -14.65 -1.62
C PRO A 47 1.00 -16.06 -1.48
N ASP A 48 0.38 -16.34 -0.34
CA ASP A 48 -0.31 -17.61 -0.05
C ASP A 48 0.52 -18.90 -0.17
N ASP A 49 1.86 -18.81 -0.18
CA ASP A 49 2.77 -19.94 0.00
C ASP A 49 3.45 -19.91 1.38
N PRO A 50 2.75 -20.34 2.45
CA PRO A 50 3.27 -20.31 3.81
C PRO A 50 4.48 -21.24 3.99
N ALA A 51 4.56 -22.32 3.20
CA ALA A 51 5.69 -23.24 3.27
C ALA A 51 6.97 -22.56 2.78
N PHE A 52 6.93 -21.89 1.62
CA PHE A 52 8.06 -21.15 1.09
C PHE A 52 8.45 -19.98 1.99
N GLN A 53 7.48 -19.15 2.39
CA GLN A 53 7.71 -17.99 3.25
C GLN A 53 8.37 -18.41 4.58
N LYS A 54 7.94 -19.53 5.17
CA LYS A 54 8.55 -20.10 6.37
C LYS A 54 10.01 -20.48 6.16
N ARG A 55 10.38 -21.05 5.00
CA ARG A 55 11.79 -21.37 4.71
C ARG A 55 12.65 -20.11 4.65
N VAL A 56 12.16 -19.05 4.01
CA VAL A 56 12.88 -17.76 3.92
C VAL A 56 13.08 -17.17 5.31
N MET A 57 12.01 -17.14 6.13
CA MET A 57 12.09 -16.64 7.51
C MET A 57 13.07 -17.46 8.35
N LEU A 58 13.03 -18.79 8.28
CA LEU A 58 13.96 -19.65 9.02
C LEU A 58 15.40 -19.46 8.54
N ALA A 59 15.64 -19.34 7.24
CA ALA A 59 16.97 -19.06 6.70
C ALA A 59 17.53 -17.73 7.22
N ALA A 60 16.70 -16.69 7.28
CA ALA A 60 17.11 -15.40 7.86
C ALA A 60 17.37 -15.52 9.36
N LEU A 61 16.44 -16.11 10.13
CA LEU A 61 16.59 -16.27 11.58
C LEU A 61 17.80 -17.12 11.96
N ASN A 62 18.17 -18.13 11.16
CA ASN A 62 19.37 -18.93 11.38
C ASN A 62 20.67 -18.11 11.33
N LEU A 63 20.66 -16.93 10.68
CA LEU A 63 21.82 -16.03 10.71
C LEU A 63 22.07 -15.45 12.10
N LEU A 64 21.08 -15.44 12.99
CA LEU A 64 21.27 -14.98 14.37
C LEU A 64 22.27 -15.84 15.16
N GLU A 65 22.48 -17.09 14.72
CA GLU A 65 23.52 -17.99 15.25
C GLU A 65 24.94 -17.54 14.88
N ARG A 66 25.09 -16.58 13.95
CA ARG A 66 26.37 -15.94 13.65
C ARG A 66 26.66 -14.89 14.72
N GLY A 67 27.66 -15.16 15.54
CA GLY A 67 28.07 -14.27 16.65
C GLY A 67 28.85 -13.03 16.21
N GLU A 68 29.38 -13.00 15.00
CA GLU A 68 30.14 -11.87 14.44
C GLU A 68 29.72 -11.60 12.99
N GLY A 69 29.84 -10.35 12.55
CA GLY A 69 29.48 -9.89 11.22
C GLY A 69 30.43 -8.79 10.72
N PRO A 70 30.18 -8.22 9.53
CA PRO A 70 28.98 -8.33 8.71
C PRO A 70 28.83 -9.69 8.01
N VAL A 71 27.63 -10.25 8.04
CA VAL A 71 27.26 -11.49 7.33
C VAL A 71 26.26 -11.19 6.23
N LEU A 72 26.57 -11.62 5.01
CA LEU A 72 25.66 -11.65 3.88
C LEU A 72 25.61 -13.07 3.33
N GLU A 73 24.50 -13.78 3.53
CA GLU A 73 24.29 -15.13 3.00
C GLU A 73 23.22 -15.14 1.90
N ASP A 74 23.37 -16.03 0.94
CA ASP A 74 22.46 -16.17 -0.19
C ASP A 74 21.39 -17.21 0.12
N PHE A 75 20.12 -16.87 -0.13
CA PHE A 75 19.05 -17.85 -0.04
C PHE A 75 19.13 -18.83 -1.23
N PRO A 76 19.13 -20.16 -0.99
CA PRO A 76 19.46 -21.16 -2.01
C PRO A 76 18.33 -21.46 -3.03
N GLY A 77 17.29 -20.64 -3.12
CA GLY A 77 16.16 -20.88 -4.01
C GLY A 77 15.55 -19.61 -4.58
N ASN A 78 14.80 -19.74 -5.67
CA ASN A 78 13.99 -18.66 -6.22
C ASN A 78 12.57 -18.73 -5.67
N ALA A 79 11.91 -17.58 -5.58
CA ALA A 79 10.48 -17.55 -5.26
C ALA A 79 9.69 -18.23 -6.39
N PRO A 80 8.65 -19.01 -6.06
CA PRO A 80 7.62 -19.37 -7.03
C PRO A 80 7.10 -18.09 -7.71
N ASP A 81 6.79 -18.17 -8.99
CA ASP A 81 6.28 -17.05 -9.80
C ASP A 81 7.24 -15.85 -9.92
N SER A 82 8.56 -16.04 -9.78
CA SER A 82 9.56 -15.00 -10.09
C SER A 82 9.43 -14.44 -11.50
N ASP A 83 8.93 -15.26 -12.43
CA ASP A 83 8.78 -14.94 -13.85
C ASP A 83 7.37 -14.40 -14.18
N ALA A 84 6.45 -14.35 -13.20
CA ALA A 84 5.09 -13.85 -13.40
C ALA A 84 4.98 -12.32 -13.57
N VAL A 85 6.12 -11.64 -13.80
CA VAL A 85 6.17 -10.23 -14.18
C VAL A 85 5.30 -9.97 -15.40
N GLU A 86 5.17 -10.95 -16.31
CA GLU A 86 4.29 -10.88 -17.48
C GLU A 86 2.79 -10.95 -17.14
N GLU A 87 2.37 -11.46 -15.98
CA GLU A 87 0.95 -11.54 -15.60
C GLU A 87 0.45 -10.35 -14.76
N MET A 88 1.35 -9.49 -14.26
CA MET A 88 0.97 -8.29 -13.51
C MET A 88 0.19 -7.26 -14.36
N GLU A 89 0.19 -7.41 -15.70
CA GLU A 89 -0.67 -6.65 -16.60
C GLU A 89 -2.17 -6.92 -16.40
N ARG A 90 -2.56 -8.02 -15.73
CA ARG A 90 -3.98 -8.36 -15.49
C ARG A 90 -4.56 -7.90 -14.16
N ALA A 91 -3.88 -7.00 -13.44
CA ALA A 91 -4.48 -6.23 -12.34
C ALA A 91 -5.21 -4.95 -12.83
N ALA A 92 -5.50 -4.86 -14.13
CA ALA A 92 -6.38 -3.83 -14.66
C ALA A 92 -7.81 -4.10 -14.18
N CYS A 93 -8.37 -3.15 -13.44
CA CYS A 93 -9.78 -3.17 -13.08
C CYS A 93 -10.59 -3.31 -14.38
N PRO A 94 -11.43 -4.34 -14.57
CA PRO A 94 -12.15 -4.58 -15.83
C PRO A 94 -13.25 -3.54 -16.10
N ILE A 95 -13.26 -2.44 -15.35
CA ILE A 95 -14.15 -1.31 -15.55
C ILE A 95 -13.57 -0.42 -16.66
N SER A 96 -14.21 -0.45 -17.81
CA SER A 96 -14.01 0.57 -18.84
C SER A 96 -14.69 1.85 -18.37
N PHE A 97 -13.91 2.80 -17.87
CA PHE A 97 -14.38 4.17 -17.74
C PHE A 97 -14.50 4.75 -19.16
N ALA A 98 -15.73 5.02 -19.60
CA ALA A 98 -15.93 5.76 -20.83
C ALA A 98 -15.15 7.09 -20.72
N PRO A 99 -14.35 7.49 -21.72
CA PRO A 99 -13.63 8.75 -21.66
C PRO A 99 -14.64 9.87 -21.42
N ASN A 100 -14.45 10.60 -20.32
CA ASN A 100 -15.35 11.65 -19.91
C ASN A 100 -15.27 12.80 -20.94
N ARG A 101 -16.23 12.83 -21.89
CA ARG A 101 -16.36 13.87 -22.92
C ARG A 101 -17.23 15.03 -22.43
N SER A 102 -17.12 15.41 -21.17
CA SER A 102 -17.89 16.53 -20.62
C SER A 102 -17.06 17.80 -20.53
N SER A 103 -17.72 18.94 -20.74
CA SER A 103 -17.21 20.28 -20.41
C SER A 103 -17.16 20.54 -18.90
N ALA A 104 -17.15 19.49 -18.08
CA ALA A 104 -17.23 19.57 -16.63
C ALA A 104 -15.89 19.96 -16.00
N THR A 105 -15.96 20.70 -14.90
CA THR A 105 -14.84 21.08 -14.06
C THR A 105 -14.15 19.84 -13.46
N PRO A 106 -12.87 19.94 -13.05
CA PRO A 106 -12.18 18.83 -12.38
C PRO A 106 -12.94 18.29 -11.16
N ALA A 107 -13.57 19.16 -10.37
CA ALA A 107 -14.36 18.78 -9.19
C ALA A 107 -15.55 17.90 -9.57
N GLU A 108 -16.33 18.31 -10.57
CA GLU A 108 -17.48 17.55 -11.08
C GLU A 108 -17.06 16.16 -11.56
N ARG A 109 -15.93 16.05 -12.27
CA ARG A 109 -15.42 14.76 -12.74
C ARG A 109 -15.06 13.80 -11.59
N VAL A 110 -14.48 14.33 -10.52
CA VAL A 110 -14.15 13.52 -9.33
C VAL A 110 -15.43 13.12 -8.58
N ILE A 111 -16.42 14.01 -8.48
CA ILE A 111 -17.73 13.69 -7.88
C ILE A 111 -18.43 12.57 -8.66
N ASP A 112 -18.43 12.65 -10.00
CA ASP A 112 -18.98 11.60 -10.86
C ASP A 112 -18.25 10.26 -10.67
N GLU A 113 -16.92 10.29 -10.52
CA GLU A 113 -16.12 9.10 -10.26
C GLU A 113 -16.45 8.48 -8.90
N ILE A 114 -16.57 9.30 -7.85
CA ILE A 114 -16.99 8.84 -6.51
C ILE A 114 -18.36 8.17 -6.59
N ALA A 115 -19.31 8.74 -7.34
CA ALA A 115 -20.62 8.14 -7.54
C ALA A 115 -20.54 6.76 -8.23
N GLN A 116 -19.69 6.61 -9.23
CA GLN A 116 -19.46 5.33 -9.92
C GLN A 116 -18.80 4.28 -9.01
N LEU A 117 -17.96 4.70 -8.07
CA LEU A 117 -17.25 3.81 -7.15
C LEU A 117 -18.02 3.50 -5.87
N HIS A 118 -19.10 4.22 -5.58
CA HIS A 118 -19.85 4.09 -4.33
C HIS A 118 -20.33 2.66 -4.05
N MET A 119 -20.79 1.94 -5.06
CA MET A 119 -21.23 0.54 -4.90
C MET A 119 -20.08 -0.39 -4.48
N TRP A 120 -18.87 -0.16 -4.98
CA TRP A 120 -17.69 -0.96 -4.61
C TRP A 120 -17.25 -0.68 -3.19
N HIS A 121 -17.29 0.59 -2.79
CA HIS A 121 -17.07 0.98 -1.39
C HIS A 121 -18.07 0.27 -0.46
N GLU A 122 -19.37 0.35 -0.75
CA GLU A 122 -20.42 -0.32 0.02
C GLU A 122 -20.17 -1.83 0.15
N LEU A 123 -19.77 -2.49 -0.94
CA LEU A 123 -19.44 -3.92 -0.92
C LEU A 123 -18.21 -4.21 -0.04
N ALA A 124 -17.17 -3.39 -0.11
CA ALA A 124 -15.97 -3.51 0.71
C ALA A 124 -16.27 -3.33 2.21
N VAL A 125 -17.16 -2.40 2.55
CA VAL A 125 -17.62 -2.16 3.92
C VAL A 125 -18.42 -3.34 4.44
N ARG A 126 -19.40 -3.86 3.68
CA ARG A 126 -20.20 -5.03 4.07
C ARG A 126 -19.33 -6.26 4.35
N ARG A 127 -18.31 -6.50 3.52
CA ARG A 127 -17.39 -7.64 3.71
C ARG A 127 -16.48 -7.50 4.92
N ARG A 128 -15.99 -6.29 5.20
CA ARG A 128 -15.09 -6.03 6.33
C ARG A 128 -15.82 -5.77 7.65
N GLY A 129 -17.12 -5.47 7.60
CA GLY A 129 -17.94 -5.08 8.75
C GLY A 129 -17.59 -3.70 9.32
N ARG A 130 -16.74 -2.92 8.65
CA ARG A 130 -16.28 -1.59 9.08
C ARG A 130 -15.81 -0.75 7.90
N THR A 131 -15.82 0.58 8.10
CA THR A 131 -15.20 1.59 7.23
C THR A 131 -14.29 2.49 8.05
N VAL A 132 -13.25 3.02 7.43
CA VAL A 132 -12.44 4.12 7.97
C VAL A 132 -12.75 5.46 7.30
N VAL A 133 -13.74 5.50 6.40
CA VAL A 133 -14.27 6.75 5.82
C VAL A 133 -15.26 7.40 6.81
N GLY A 134 -15.23 8.72 6.90
CA GLY A 134 -16.12 9.56 7.71
C GLY A 134 -15.44 10.34 8.83
N VAL A 135 -14.10 10.35 8.92
CA VAL A 135 -13.34 11.03 9.99
C VAL A 135 -13.56 12.55 9.98
N THR A 136 -13.73 13.13 8.80
CA THR A 136 -14.01 14.54 8.59
C THR A 136 -15.45 14.93 8.93
N GLU A 137 -16.36 13.96 9.08
CA GLU A 137 -17.82 14.18 9.28
C GLU A 137 -18.48 15.00 8.16
N MET A 138 -17.82 15.09 7.00
CA MET A 138 -18.26 15.84 5.83
C MET A 138 -18.60 14.88 4.68
N PRO A 139 -19.64 15.18 3.87
CA PRO A 139 -19.90 14.43 2.66
C PRO A 139 -18.73 14.54 1.67
N LEU A 140 -18.36 13.42 1.01
CA LEU A 140 -17.27 13.39 0.04
C LEU A 140 -17.40 14.46 -1.07
N PRO A 141 -18.58 14.74 -1.64
CA PRO A 141 -18.71 15.80 -2.65
C PRO A 141 -18.33 17.19 -2.14
N GLU A 142 -18.64 17.51 -0.88
CA GLU A 142 -18.30 18.80 -0.27
C GLU A 142 -16.79 18.92 -0.04
N LEU A 143 -16.13 17.82 0.35
CA LEU A 143 -14.68 17.77 0.47
C LEU A 143 -13.98 17.96 -0.87
N VAL A 144 -14.52 17.38 -1.96
CA VAL A 144 -14.00 17.59 -3.32
C VAL A 144 -14.12 19.06 -3.73
N GLN A 145 -15.28 19.69 -3.49
CA GLN A 145 -15.48 21.11 -3.77
C GLN A 145 -14.51 21.99 -2.97
N PHE A 146 -14.34 21.69 -1.70
CA PHE A 146 -13.38 22.38 -0.84
C PHE A 146 -11.94 22.26 -1.34
N ILE A 147 -11.51 21.07 -1.78
CA ILE A 147 -10.18 20.86 -2.37
C ILE A 147 -10.03 21.68 -3.67
N ALA A 148 -11.04 21.66 -4.54
CA ALA A 148 -11.01 22.37 -5.82
C ALA A 148 -10.89 23.89 -5.63
N ALA A 149 -11.72 24.46 -4.76
CA ALA A 149 -11.69 25.87 -4.44
C ALA A 149 -10.37 26.30 -3.78
N ARG A 150 -9.75 25.44 -2.95
CA ARG A 150 -8.41 25.67 -2.41
C ARG A 150 -7.33 25.65 -3.48
N ALA A 151 -7.43 24.74 -4.46
CA ALA A 151 -6.51 24.70 -5.60
C ALA A 151 -6.60 25.99 -6.45
N GLU A 152 -7.77 26.61 -6.51
CA GLU A 152 -8.01 27.90 -7.16
C GLU A 152 -7.64 29.12 -6.30
N ASN A 153 -7.06 28.93 -5.11
CA ASN A 153 -6.69 29.99 -4.16
C ASN A 153 -7.85 30.92 -3.76
N THR A 154 -9.08 30.42 -3.72
CA THR A 154 -10.28 31.20 -3.36
C THR A 154 -10.36 31.59 -1.88
N GLY A 155 -9.36 31.23 -1.06
CA GLY A 155 -9.33 31.58 0.36
C GLY A 155 -10.39 30.86 1.20
N GLN A 156 -10.95 29.74 0.70
CA GLN A 156 -12.04 29.04 1.38
C GLN A 156 -11.65 28.66 2.82
N PRO A 157 -12.47 29.04 3.83
CA PRO A 157 -12.19 28.74 5.22
C PRO A 157 -12.21 27.24 5.47
N SER A 158 -11.61 26.81 6.58
CA SER A 158 -11.71 25.43 7.04
C SER A 158 -13.17 25.00 7.15
N PHE A 159 -13.48 23.75 6.78
CA PHE A 159 -14.80 23.16 6.97
C PHE A 159 -15.13 22.85 8.45
N ARG A 160 -14.15 23.00 9.36
CA ARG A 160 -14.33 22.80 10.80
C ARG A 160 -13.70 23.95 11.59
N GLU A 161 -14.42 24.46 12.58
CA GLU A 161 -13.91 25.49 13.48
C GLU A 161 -12.68 25.00 14.26
N GLY A 162 -11.72 25.90 14.50
CA GLY A 162 -10.48 25.59 15.21
C GLY A 162 -9.47 24.74 14.44
N LEU A 163 -9.80 24.27 13.23
CA LEU A 163 -8.90 23.48 12.39
C LEU A 163 -8.12 24.41 11.43
N PRO A 164 -6.77 24.39 11.46
CA PRO A 164 -5.98 25.17 10.52
C PRO A 164 -6.27 24.81 9.06
N ALA A 165 -6.19 25.80 8.19
CA ALA A 165 -6.52 25.65 6.78
C ALA A 165 -5.74 24.52 6.07
N ALA A 166 -4.45 24.37 6.36
CA ALA A 166 -3.61 23.32 5.80
C ALA A 166 -4.01 21.92 6.28
N ASP A 167 -4.36 21.78 7.56
CA ASP A 167 -4.82 20.52 8.14
C ASP A 167 -6.17 20.11 7.58
N ALA A 168 -7.08 21.06 7.39
CA ALA A 168 -8.35 20.81 6.71
C ALA A 168 -8.13 20.26 5.29
N LEU A 169 -7.22 20.88 4.51
CA LEU A 169 -6.90 20.37 3.17
C LEU A 169 -6.32 18.96 3.20
N ARG A 170 -5.37 18.71 4.11
CA ARG A 170 -4.77 17.38 4.29
C ARG A 170 -5.84 16.34 4.65
N LEU A 171 -6.72 16.63 5.60
CA LEU A 171 -7.78 15.73 6.01
C LEU A 171 -8.78 15.45 4.90
N ALA A 172 -9.18 16.47 4.13
CA ALA A 172 -10.03 16.29 2.96
C ALA A 172 -9.38 15.33 1.95
N CYS A 173 -8.11 15.54 1.61
CA CYS A 173 -7.38 14.66 0.70
C CYS A 173 -7.26 13.22 1.21
N GLU A 174 -6.95 13.02 2.50
CA GLU A 174 -6.87 11.68 3.09
C GLU A 174 -8.24 10.99 3.14
N GLU A 175 -9.34 11.72 3.35
CA GLU A 175 -10.71 11.16 3.29
C GLU A 175 -11.03 10.63 1.89
N ILE A 176 -10.78 11.44 0.85
CA ILE A 176 -10.99 11.03 -0.55
C ILE A 176 -10.13 9.81 -0.87
N LYS A 177 -8.83 9.85 -0.57
CA LYS A 177 -7.91 8.74 -0.79
C LYS A 177 -8.36 7.47 -0.06
N THR A 178 -8.83 7.59 1.18
CA THR A 178 -9.32 6.46 1.97
C THR A 178 -10.52 5.81 1.29
N PHE A 179 -11.48 6.61 0.80
CA PHE A 179 -12.61 6.10 0.03
C PHE A 179 -12.15 5.29 -1.20
N TYR A 180 -11.20 5.79 -2.01
CA TYR A 180 -10.69 5.05 -3.17
C TYR A 180 -10.00 3.74 -2.78
N ILE A 181 -9.20 3.76 -1.71
CA ILE A 181 -8.53 2.55 -1.20
C ILE A 181 -9.58 1.52 -0.76
N GLU A 182 -10.60 1.93 -0.03
CA GLU A 182 -11.68 1.05 0.41
C GLU A 182 -12.48 0.49 -0.77
N ALA A 183 -12.88 1.33 -1.73
CA ALA A 183 -13.59 0.91 -2.93
C ALA A 183 -12.78 -0.11 -3.76
N ARG A 184 -11.45 0.09 -3.85
CA ARG A 184 -10.55 -0.83 -4.56
C ARG A 184 -10.54 -2.25 -3.96
N MET A 185 -10.79 -2.41 -2.67
CA MET A 185 -10.71 -3.73 -2.01
C MET A 185 -11.82 -4.70 -2.45
N ALA A 186 -12.89 -4.23 -3.09
CA ALA A 186 -13.98 -5.06 -3.57
C ALA A 186 -13.98 -5.28 -5.10
N GLN A 187 -12.89 -4.89 -5.79
CA GLN A 187 -12.76 -4.86 -7.25
C GLN A 187 -13.40 -6.06 -8.00
N PRO A 188 -14.03 -5.80 -9.16
CA PRO A 188 -14.51 -6.88 -10.03
C PRO A 188 -13.35 -7.71 -10.59
N GLY A 189 -13.56 -9.03 -10.69
CA GLY A 189 -12.62 -9.98 -11.30
C GLY A 189 -12.05 -11.04 -10.35
N SER A 190 -12.11 -10.83 -9.03
CA SER A 190 -11.56 -11.77 -8.04
C SER A 190 -12.63 -12.64 -7.34
N HIS A 191 -13.88 -12.63 -7.82
CA HIS A 191 -15.00 -13.25 -7.11
C HIS A 191 -15.84 -14.15 -8.03
N THR A 192 -16.02 -15.41 -7.63
CA THR A 192 -17.09 -16.27 -8.13
C THR A 192 -18.44 -15.77 -7.62
N SER A 193 -19.50 -15.87 -8.44
CA SER A 193 -20.85 -15.35 -8.11
C SER A 193 -21.44 -15.88 -6.80
N THR A 194 -20.88 -16.98 -6.27
CA THR A 194 -21.24 -17.62 -5.01
C THR A 194 -20.76 -16.85 -3.77
N ALA A 195 -19.76 -15.97 -3.88
CA ALA A 195 -19.18 -15.23 -2.76
C ALA A 195 -19.95 -13.95 -2.38
N VAL A 196 -21.13 -13.72 -2.96
CA VAL A 196 -21.95 -12.51 -2.79
C VAL A 196 -23.33 -12.85 -2.19
N ARG A 197 -23.46 -13.98 -1.49
CA ARG A 197 -24.66 -14.30 -0.70
C ARG A 197 -24.50 -13.89 0.76
#